data_AF-A0A6V8LRK0-F1
#
_entry.id   AF-A0A6V8LRK0-F1
#
_cell.length_a   1.000
_cell.length_b   1.000
_cell.length_c   1.000
_cell.angle_alpha   90.00
_cell.angle_beta   90.00
_cell.angle_gamma   90.00
#
_symmetry.space_group_name_H-M   'P 1'
#
loop_
_entity.id
_entity.type
_entity.pdbx_description
1 polymer ?
#
loop_
_entity_poly.entity_id
_entity_poly.type
_entity_poly.pdbx_seq_one_letter_code
_entity_poly.pdbx_strand_id
1 'polypeptide(L)'
;MTRTFPAALALVLTLALPALAQDPGKTVLEACGKCHSVKKVCAALGGKDKAAWLATVERMASKGAQVAQDQRPALAEWLAAQSAGAKPVCE
;
A
#
# COMPACT_ATOMS: atom_id res chain seq x y z
N MET A 1 -38.73 -46.03 -18.30
CA MET A 1 -38.77 -44.58 -18.61
C MET A 1 -37.97 -43.86 -17.55
N THR A 2 -36.69 -43.59 -17.82
CA THR A 2 -35.74 -42.97 -16.87
C THR A 2 -35.82 -41.44 -16.97
N ARG A 3 -36.00 -40.77 -15.82
CA ARG A 3 -36.05 -39.31 -15.72
C ARG A 3 -34.62 -38.75 -15.71
N THR A 4 -34.31 -37.87 -16.66
CA THR A 4 -33.08 -37.09 -16.73
C THR A 4 -33.17 -35.86 -15.83
N PHE A 5 -32.22 -35.68 -14.92
CA PHE A 5 -32.02 -34.43 -14.16
C PHE A 5 -30.98 -33.58 -14.88
N PRO A 6 -31.26 -32.33 -15.29
CA PRO A 6 -30.21 -31.47 -15.83
C PRO A 6 -29.38 -30.93 -14.66
N ALA A 7 -28.10 -31.26 -14.67
CA ALA A 7 -27.10 -30.64 -13.81
C ALA A 7 -26.98 -29.16 -14.20
N ALA A 8 -27.60 -28.28 -13.40
CA ALA A 8 -27.39 -26.85 -13.51
C ALA A 8 -25.99 -26.52 -12.97
N LEU A 9 -25.05 -26.32 -13.90
CA LEU A 9 -23.69 -25.86 -13.63
C LEU A 9 -23.76 -24.40 -13.14
N ALA A 10 -23.73 -24.19 -11.82
CA ALA A 10 -23.64 -22.86 -11.24
C ALA A 10 -22.19 -22.36 -11.34
N LEU A 11 -21.92 -21.49 -12.32
CA LEU A 11 -20.65 -20.79 -12.49
C LEU A 11 -20.53 -19.72 -11.39
N VAL A 12 -19.83 -20.02 -10.31
CA VAL A 12 -19.51 -19.05 -9.25
C VAL A 12 -18.40 -18.14 -9.76
N LEU A 13 -18.79 -16.96 -10.26
CA LEU A 13 -17.86 -15.91 -10.66
C LEU A 13 -17.30 -15.24 -9.40
N THR A 14 -16.14 -15.69 -8.93
CA THR A 14 -15.39 -15.01 -7.87
C THR A 14 -14.91 -13.67 -8.39
N LEU A 15 -15.57 -12.57 -7.99
CA LEU A 15 -15.02 -11.23 -8.17
C LEU A 15 -13.76 -11.11 -7.31
N ALA A 16 -12.59 -11.21 -7.93
CA ALA A 16 -11.37 -10.69 -7.35
C ALA A 16 -11.51 -9.16 -7.32
N LEU A 17 -11.92 -8.62 -6.17
CA LEU A 17 -11.89 -7.19 -5.92
C LEU A 17 -10.43 -6.74 -6.07
N PRO A 18 -10.10 -5.88 -7.05
CA PRO A 18 -8.77 -5.30 -7.08
C PRO A 18 -8.61 -4.54 -5.77
N ALA A 19 -7.51 -4.80 -5.06
CA ALA A 19 -7.14 -3.98 -3.92
C ALA A 19 -7.20 -2.53 -4.38
N LEU A 20 -8.19 -1.77 -3.89
CA LEU A 20 -8.41 -0.39 -4.32
C LEU A 20 -7.08 0.34 -4.17
N ALA A 21 -6.56 0.86 -5.27
CA ALA A 21 -5.29 1.56 -5.28
C ALA A 21 -5.37 2.72 -4.29
N GLN A 22 -4.81 2.53 -3.10
CA GLN A 22 -4.74 3.55 -2.07
C GLN A 22 -3.81 4.65 -2.58
N ASP A 23 -4.24 5.90 -2.50
CA ASP A 23 -3.37 7.06 -2.74
C ASP A 23 -2.15 6.94 -1.80
N PRO A 24 -0.93 6.71 -2.34
CA PRO A 24 0.24 6.50 -1.50
C PRO A 24 0.62 7.76 -0.72
N GLY A 25 0.42 8.95 -1.29
CA GLY A 25 0.68 10.21 -0.62
C GLY A 25 -0.25 10.40 0.58
N LYS A 26 -1.55 10.14 0.39
CA LYS A 26 -2.53 10.13 1.50
C LYS A 26 -2.17 9.08 2.56
N THR A 27 -1.76 7.89 2.14
CA THR A 27 -1.31 6.83 3.05
C THR A 27 -0.12 7.29 3.91
N VAL A 28 0.84 8.03 3.34
CA VAL A 28 1.96 8.60 4.12
C VAL A 28 1.44 9.59 5.15
N LEU A 29 0.54 10.50 4.78
CA LEU A 29 0.01 11.51 5.70
C LEU A 29 -0.80 10.87 6.85
N GLU A 30 -1.65 9.89 6.54
CA GLU A 30 -2.57 9.30 7.52
C GLU A 30 -1.93 8.18 8.36
N ALA A 31 -1.16 7.29 7.74
CA ALA A 31 -0.56 6.15 8.44
C ALA A 31 0.77 6.52 9.10
N CYS A 32 1.66 7.23 8.41
CA CYS A 32 2.98 7.59 8.96
C CYS A 32 2.90 8.82 9.88
N GLY A 33 1.97 9.74 9.61
CA GLY A 33 1.75 10.94 10.42
C GLY A 33 1.08 10.68 11.78
N LYS A 34 0.49 9.51 11.99
CA LYS A 34 -0.32 9.17 13.19
C LYS A 34 0.48 9.15 14.50
N CYS A 35 1.75 8.76 14.45
CA CYS A 35 2.59 8.62 15.65
C CYS A 35 3.64 9.74 15.78
N HIS A 36 4.08 10.33 14.67
CA HIS A 36 5.04 11.42 14.64
C HIS A 36 4.97 12.15 13.29
N SER A 37 5.52 13.37 13.23
CA SER A 37 5.55 14.17 12.00
C SER A 37 6.16 13.45 10.79
N VAL A 38 5.58 13.68 9.61
CA VAL A 38 6.11 13.20 8.31
C VAL A 38 7.35 13.94 7.83
N LYS A 39 7.87 14.94 8.57
CA LYS A 39 9.11 15.66 8.22
C LYS A 39 10.31 14.72 7.98
N LYS A 40 10.39 13.61 8.71
CA LYS A 40 11.44 12.59 8.49
C LYS A 40 11.28 11.84 7.17
N VAL A 41 10.03 11.68 6.69
CA VAL A 41 9.75 11.12 5.37
C VAL A 41 10.17 12.13 4.30
N CYS A 42 9.74 13.38 4.44
CA CYS A 42 10.12 14.47 3.52
C CYS A 42 11.65 14.59 3.37
N ALA A 43 12.39 14.60 4.50
CA ALA A 43 13.84 14.71 4.50
C ALA A 43 14.57 13.53 3.82
N ALA A 44 13.90 12.39 3.62
CA ALA A 44 14.47 11.20 3.00
C ALA A 44 14.05 11.01 1.53
N LEU A 45 13.09 11.80 1.02
CA LEU A 45 12.68 11.72 -0.39
C LEU A 45 13.84 12.09 -1.31
N GLY A 46 13.93 11.42 -2.46
CA GLY A 46 15.03 11.56 -3.41
C GLY A 46 16.38 10.96 -2.98
N GLY A 47 16.50 10.48 -1.73
CA GLY A 47 17.77 9.96 -1.19
C GLY A 47 17.76 8.47 -0.82
N LYS A 48 16.62 7.78 -0.97
CA LYS A 48 16.45 6.37 -0.62
C LYS A 48 15.90 5.57 -1.78
N ASP A 49 16.48 4.40 -2.00
CA ASP A 49 15.94 3.40 -2.93
C ASP A 49 14.75 2.62 -2.33
N LYS A 50 14.15 1.75 -3.15
CA LYS A 50 13.00 0.91 -2.77
C LYS A 50 13.31 0.00 -1.57
N ALA A 51 14.51 -0.57 -1.48
CA ALA A 51 14.86 -1.49 -0.40
C ALA A 51 14.96 -0.74 0.95
N ALA A 52 15.61 0.43 0.95
CA ALA A 52 15.72 1.29 2.12
C ALA A 52 14.36 1.84 2.58
N TRP A 53 13.45 2.09 1.64
CA TRP A 53 12.07 2.47 1.96
C TRP A 53 11.26 1.30 2.50
N LEU A 54 11.36 0.11 1.90
CA LEU A 54 10.63 -1.07 2.38
C LEU A 54 11.00 -1.40 3.83
N ALA A 55 12.30 -1.42 4.14
CA ALA A 55 12.77 -1.60 5.52
C ALA A 55 12.26 -0.51 6.48
N THR A 56 12.04 0.71 5.98
CA THR A 56 11.43 1.80 6.76
C THR A 56 9.94 1.56 7.00
N VAL A 57 9.18 1.20 5.97
CA VAL A 57 7.74 0.91 6.06
C VAL A 57 7.50 -0.26 6.99
N GLU A 58 8.25 -1.36 6.84
CA GLU A 58 8.13 -2.54 7.70
C GLU A 58 8.48 -2.24 9.16
N ARG A 59 9.55 -1.47 9.40
CA ARG A 59 9.91 -1.03 10.76
C ARG A 59 8.86 -0.13 11.39
N MET A 60 8.15 0.70 10.63
CA MET A 60 7.07 1.52 11.17
C MET A 60 5.79 0.70 11.38
N ALA A 61 5.50 -0.23 10.48
CA ALA A 61 4.38 -1.15 10.62
C ALA A 61 4.53 -2.05 11.86
N SER A 62 5.74 -2.56 12.14
CA SER A 62 6.01 -3.32 13.37
C SER A 62 5.86 -2.50 14.66
N LYS A 63 5.84 -1.16 14.54
CA LYS A 63 5.57 -0.21 15.63
C LYS A 63 4.14 0.31 15.68
N GLY A 64 3.25 -0.19 14.81
CA GLY A 64 1.83 0.14 14.82
C GLY A 64 1.33 1.05 13.70
N ALA A 65 2.18 1.43 12.72
CA ALA A 65 1.70 2.11 11.52
C ALA A 65 0.76 1.20 10.72
N GLN A 66 -0.41 1.71 10.35
CA GLN A 66 -1.45 0.96 9.63
C GLN A 66 -1.15 0.91 8.13
N VAL A 67 -0.24 0.01 7.74
CA VAL A 67 0.06 -0.32 6.34
C VAL A 67 -0.01 -1.84 6.15
N ALA A 68 -0.96 -2.30 5.34
CA ALA A 68 -1.17 -3.71 5.05
C ALA A 68 0.08 -4.34 4.42
N GLN A 69 0.37 -5.60 4.76
CA GLN A 69 1.64 -6.25 4.39
C GLN A 69 1.85 -6.33 2.88
N ASP A 70 0.79 -6.61 2.14
CA ASP A 70 0.75 -6.67 0.67
C ASP A 70 0.92 -5.30 0.00
N GLN A 71 0.58 -4.20 0.67
CA GLN A 71 0.73 -2.83 0.15
C GLN A 71 2.13 -2.25 0.37
N ARG A 72 2.93 -2.79 1.30
CA ARG A 72 4.25 -2.21 1.67
C ARG A 72 5.22 -2.12 0.49
N PRO A 73 5.36 -3.14 -0.39
CA PRO A 73 6.27 -3.05 -1.53
C PRO A 73 5.89 -1.95 -2.51
N ALA A 74 4.59 -1.75 -2.76
CA ALA A 74 4.09 -0.71 -3.65
C ALA A 74 4.29 0.70 -3.04
N LEU A 75 4.03 0.86 -1.73
CA LEU A 75 4.29 2.12 -1.03
C LEU A 75 5.79 2.47 -1.04
N ALA A 76 6.66 1.48 -0.82
CA ALA A 76 8.10 1.67 -0.85
C ALA A 76 8.62 2.06 -2.24
N GLU A 77 8.06 1.46 -3.29
CA GLU A 77 8.34 1.82 -4.67
C GLU A 77 7.91 3.25 -5.00
N TRP A 78 6.69 3.62 -4.60
CA TRP A 78 6.21 4.99 -4.77
C TRP A 78 7.08 6.02 -4.04
N LEU A 79 7.51 5.74 -2.81
CA LEU A 79 8.40 6.60 -2.03
C LEU A 79 9.79 6.76 -2.69
N ALA A 80 10.33 5.68 -3.27
CA ALA A 80 11.62 5.71 -3.97
C ALA A 80 11.57 6.55 -5.25
N ALA A 81 10.41 6.64 -5.89
CA ALA A 81 10.20 7.42 -7.10
C ALA A 81 10.05 8.94 -6.84
N GLN A 82 9.90 9.37 -5.57
CA GLN A 82 9.71 10.78 -5.25
C GLN A 82 11.02 11.57 -5.31
N SER A 83 10.95 12.77 -5.88
CA SER A 83 12.02 13.76 -5.76
C SER A 83 12.07 14.36 -4.35
N ALA A 84 13.22 14.89 -3.97
CA ALA A 84 13.33 15.71 -2.77
C ALA A 84 12.30 16.85 -2.81
N GLY A 85 11.64 17.13 -1.68
CA GLY A 85 10.65 18.20 -1.59
C GLY A 85 9.27 17.90 -2.21
N ALA A 86 8.99 16.67 -2.64
CA ALA A 86 7.71 16.35 -3.29
C ALA A 86 6.49 16.52 -2.36
N LYS A 87 5.48 17.26 -2.82
CA LYS A 87 4.14 17.32 -2.23
C LYS A 87 3.38 16.02 -2.50
N PRO A 88 2.45 15.60 -1.62
CA PRO A 88 1.99 16.30 -0.42
C PRO A 88 2.82 15.97 0.85
N VAL A 89 3.89 15.19 0.72
CA VAL A 89 4.68 14.72 1.87
C VAL A 89 5.54 15.85 2.45
N CYS A 90 6.03 16.75 1.60
CA CYS A 90 6.78 17.94 1.97
C CYS A 90 5.87 19.19 1.86
N GLU A 91 5.40 19.68 3.00
CA GLU A 91 4.70 20.96 3.18
C GLU A 91 5.60 21.97 3.88
#